data_AF-A0AAV9X323-F1
#
_entry.id   AF-A0AAV9X323-F1
#
_cell.length_a   1.000
_cell.length_b   1.000
_cell.length_c   1.000
_cell.angle_alpha   90.00
_cell.angle_beta   90.00
_cell.angle_gamma   90.00
#
_symmetry.space_group_name_H-M   'P 1'
#
loop_
_entity.id
_entity.type
_entity.pdbx_description
1 polymer ?
#
loop_
_entity_poly.entity_id
_entity_poly.type
_entity_poly.pdbx_seq_one_letter_code
_entity_poly.pdbx_strand_id
1 'polypeptide(L)'
;MGIQTLRVDGSVDSVQRSTIISKFQADSSIAALLMTIDSCAVGLTLTNANTVHIVEPQSNPAVEGQAIARAYRLGQTQTVTVIRYITENTVEEI
;
A
#
# COMPACT_ATOMS: atom_id res chain seq x y z
N MET A 1 -14.57 -4.68 -18.35
CA MET A 1 -14.64 -3.77 -17.19
C MET A 1 -13.25 -3.64 -16.62
N GLY A 2 -12.70 -2.43 -16.57
CA GLY A 2 -11.36 -2.18 -16.03
C GLY A 2 -11.47 -1.64 -14.60
N ILE A 3 -10.65 -2.16 -13.70
CA ILE A 3 -10.48 -1.57 -12.37
C ILE A 3 -9.61 -0.31 -12.56
N GLN A 4 -10.08 0.85 -12.09
CA GLN A 4 -9.25 2.05 -12.12
C GLN A 4 -8.15 1.93 -11.07
N THR A 5 -6.91 2.04 -11.51
CA THR A 5 -5.73 1.88 -10.66
C THR A 5 -4.73 3.00 -10.85
N LEU A 6 -3.92 3.21 -9.82
CA LEU A 6 -2.75 4.08 -9.83
C LEU A 6 -1.51 3.26 -9.45
N ARG A 7 -0.32 3.75 -9.81
CA ARG A 7 0.95 3.07 -9.53
C ARG A 7 2.00 4.03 -9.01
N VAL A 8 2.72 3.63 -7.96
CA VAL A 8 3.90 4.31 -7.42
C VAL A 8 5.01 3.28 -7.26
N ASP A 9 6.11 3.48 -7.97
CA ASP A 9 7.29 2.63 -7.91
C ASP A 9 8.57 3.50 -7.92
N GLY A 10 9.74 2.87 -7.91
CA GLY A 10 11.04 3.56 -7.87
C GLY A 10 11.33 4.47 -9.07
N SER A 11 10.60 4.36 -10.18
CA SER A 11 10.72 5.25 -11.34
C SER A 11 9.92 6.55 -11.21
N VAL A 12 9.01 6.63 -10.23
CA VAL A 12 8.15 7.81 -10.01
C VAL A 12 8.88 8.80 -9.11
N ASP A 13 9.07 10.02 -9.61
CA ASP A 13 9.69 11.10 -8.85
C ASP A 13 8.83 11.55 -7.64
N SER A 14 9.42 12.33 -6.74
CA SER A 14 8.76 12.75 -5.50
C SER A 14 7.53 13.64 -5.72
N VAL A 15 7.54 14.46 -6.76
CA VAL A 15 6.44 15.39 -7.08
C VAL A 15 5.26 14.60 -7.64
N GLN A 16 5.51 13.76 -8.64
CA GLN A 16 4.51 12.88 -9.24
C GLN A 16 3.91 11.93 -8.21
N ARG A 17 4.74 11.34 -7.34
CA ARG A 17 4.28 10.49 -6.24
C ARG A 17 3.26 11.21 -5.36
N SER A 18 3.55 12.44 -4.98
CA SER A 18 2.66 13.25 -4.14
C SER A 18 1.33 13.55 -4.85
N THR A 19 1.37 13.82 -6.16
CA THR A 19 0.17 14.01 -6.98
C THR A 19 -0.67 12.74 -7.06
N ILE A 20 -0.05 11.57 -7.28
CA ILE A 20 -0.73 10.28 -7.36
C ILE A 20 -1.40 9.91 -6.03
N ILE A 21 -0.68 10.09 -4.92
CA ILE A 21 -1.21 9.83 -3.56
C ILE A 21 -2.38 10.76 -3.24
N SER A 22 -2.25 12.05 -3.57
CA SER A 22 -3.34 13.02 -3.40
C SER A 22 -4.57 12.63 -4.21
N LYS A 23 -4.37 12.19 -5.46
CA LYS A 23 -5.46 11.71 -6.33
C LYS A 23 -6.14 10.47 -5.75
N PHE A 24 -5.37 9.49 -5.29
CA PHE A 24 -5.91 8.28 -4.66
C PHE A 24 -6.73 8.58 -3.40
N GLN A 25 -6.31 9.58 -2.61
CA GLN A 25 -7.06 9.99 -1.42
C GLN A 25 -8.32 10.80 -1.72
N ALA A 26 -8.35 11.55 -2.84
CA ALA A 26 -9.46 12.41 -3.19
C ALA A 26 -10.54 11.72 -4.05
N ASP A 27 -10.17 10.72 -4.84
CA ASP A 27 -11.04 10.10 -5.84
C ASP A 27 -11.43 8.67 -5.44
N SER A 28 -12.68 8.51 -5.00
CA SER A 28 -13.25 7.21 -4.62
C SER A 28 -13.55 6.27 -5.80
N SER A 29 -13.44 6.76 -7.05
CA SER A 29 -13.58 5.91 -8.24
C SER A 29 -12.32 5.06 -8.52
N ILE A 30 -11.21 5.37 -7.85
CA ILE A 30 -9.95 4.64 -7.95
C ILE A 30 -9.96 3.52 -6.91
N ALA A 31 -10.04 2.28 -7.41
CA ALA A 31 -10.24 1.12 -6.56
C ALA A 31 -8.92 0.55 -5.98
N ALA A 32 -7.77 0.81 -6.62
CA ALA A 32 -6.50 0.30 -6.12
C ALA A 32 -5.30 1.22 -6.41
N LEU A 33 -4.33 1.18 -5.50
CA LEU A 33 -3.02 1.80 -5.63
C LEU A 33 -1.95 0.70 -5.54
N LEU A 34 -1.17 0.53 -6.60
CA LEU A 34 -0.05 -0.40 -6.67
C LEU A 34 1.21 0.30 -6.17
N MET A 35 1.89 -0.30 -5.20
CA MET A 35 3.11 0.27 -4.63
C MET A 35 4.20 -0.77 -4.43
N THR A 36 5.45 -0.39 -4.64
CA THR A 36 6.59 -1.14 -4.10
C THR A 36 6.74 -0.84 -2.62
N ILE A 37 7.17 -1.82 -1.82
CA ILE A 37 7.24 -1.64 -0.36
C ILE A 37 8.24 -0.55 0.05
N ASP A 38 9.33 -0.40 -0.69
CA ASP A 38 10.30 0.69 -0.51
C ASP A 38 9.66 2.06 -0.71
N SER A 39 8.72 2.18 -1.66
CA SER A 39 7.99 3.43 -1.89
C SER A 39 7.05 3.78 -0.74
N CYS A 40 6.68 2.83 0.13
CA CYS A 40 5.89 3.06 1.33
C CYS A 40 6.71 3.60 2.52
N ALA A 41 8.03 3.51 2.47
CA ALA A 41 8.92 4.01 3.53
C ALA A 41 8.91 5.56 3.62
N VAL A 42 8.55 6.24 2.53
CA VAL A 42 8.61 7.69 2.39
C VAL A 42 7.32 8.35 2.90
N GLY A 43 7.18 8.47 4.23
CA GLY A 43 6.37 9.49 4.92
C GLY A 43 4.96 9.83 4.37
N LEU A 44 4.20 8.86 3.85
CA LEU A 44 2.92 9.09 3.16
C LEU A 44 1.68 8.70 4.00
N THR A 45 0.49 9.05 3.51
CA THR A 45 -0.80 8.78 4.17
C THR A 45 -1.74 8.12 3.18
N LEU A 46 -2.36 7.00 3.55
CA LEU A 46 -3.26 6.22 2.70
C LEU A 46 -4.57 5.90 3.42
N THR A 47 -5.16 6.88 4.12
CA THR A 47 -6.41 6.69 4.88
C THR A 47 -7.63 6.39 3.99
N ASN A 48 -7.57 6.61 2.67
CA ASN A 48 -8.65 6.15 1.80
C ASN A 48 -8.60 4.62 1.56
N ALA A 49 -7.48 3.97 1.88
CA ALA A 49 -7.35 2.51 1.79
C ALA A 49 -7.78 1.84 3.11
N ASN A 50 -8.64 0.84 2.99
CA ASN A 50 -9.08 -0.01 4.10
C ASN A 50 -8.64 -1.48 3.93
N THR A 51 -8.05 -1.85 2.80
CA THR A 51 -7.54 -3.19 2.54
C THR A 51 -6.12 -3.09 2.01
N VAL A 52 -5.19 -3.80 2.65
CA VAL A 52 -3.78 -3.86 2.28
C VAL A 52 -3.45 -5.29 1.86
N HIS A 53 -3.04 -5.45 0.60
CA HIS A 53 -2.58 -6.71 0.06
C HIS A 53 -1.05 -6.73 0.05
N ILE A 54 -0.45 -7.65 0.81
CA ILE A 54 0.99 -7.92 0.81
C ILE A 54 1.21 -9.15 -0.08
N VAL A 55 1.59 -8.88 -1.33
CA VAL A 55 1.79 -9.91 -2.36
C VAL A 55 3.15 -10.58 -2.23
N GLU A 56 4.16 -9.83 -1.79
CA GLU A 56 5.53 -10.30 -1.61
C GLU A 56 5.93 -10.09 -0.14
N PRO A 57 5.90 -11.15 0.70
CA PRO A 57 6.29 -11.07 2.10
C PRO A 57 7.75 -10.60 2.25
N GLN A 58 8.01 -9.76 3.24
CA GLN A 58 9.36 -9.27 3.51
C GLN A 58 10.00 -10.05 4.66
N SER A 59 11.29 -10.40 4.52
CA SER A 59 12.05 -11.02 5.61
C SER A 59 12.20 -10.12 6.84
N ASN A 60 11.97 -8.81 6.70
CA ASN A 60 11.93 -7.86 7.81
C ASN A 60 10.48 -7.41 8.09
N PRO A 61 9.84 -7.93 9.15
CA PRO A 61 8.46 -7.58 9.52
C PRO A 61 8.24 -6.08 9.77
N ALA A 62 9.28 -5.35 10.16
CA ALA A 62 9.17 -3.91 10.41
C ALA A 62 8.88 -3.12 9.13
N VAL A 63 9.38 -3.59 7.97
CA VAL A 63 9.14 -2.94 6.67
C VAL A 63 7.66 -3.06 6.28
N GLU A 64 7.08 -4.25 6.44
CA GLU A 64 5.63 -4.44 6.25
C GLU A 64 4.81 -3.63 7.25
N GLY A 65 5.18 -3.67 8.53
CA GLY A 65 4.50 -2.92 9.58
C GLY A 65 4.47 -1.42 9.26
N GLN A 66 5.58 -0.88 8.75
CA GLN A 66 5.65 0.51 8.32
C GLN A 66 4.76 0.80 7.12
N ALA A 67 4.68 -0.12 6.15
CA ALA A 67 3.80 0.02 4.99
C ALA A 67 2.31 -0.03 5.40
N ILE A 68 1.93 -0.96 6.28
CA ILE A 68 0.56 -1.10 6.81
C ILE A 68 0.17 0.15 7.63
N ALA A 69 1.10 0.69 8.41
CA ALA A 69 0.89 1.92 9.21
C ALA A 69 0.55 3.15 8.35
N ARG A 70 0.76 3.11 7.02
CA ARG A 70 0.32 4.17 6.10
C ARG A 70 -1.19 4.20 5.92
N ALA A 71 -1.85 3.04 5.95
CA ALA A 71 -3.30 2.90 5.92
C ALA A 71 -3.90 2.94 7.34
N TYR A 72 -3.19 2.36 8.32
CA TYR A 72 -3.59 2.36 9.72
C TYR A 72 -3.14 3.65 10.43
N ARG A 73 -3.95 4.72 10.34
CA ARG A 73 -3.65 6.03 10.97
C ARG A 73 -4.78 6.50 11.88
N LEU A 74 -4.42 7.27 12.91
CA LEU A 74 -5.35 7.98 13.79
C LEU A 74 -6.33 8.84 12.96
N GLY A 75 -7.62 8.61 13.15
CA GLY A 75 -8.71 9.27 12.39
C GLY A 75 -9.35 8.39 11.32
N GLN A 76 -8.77 7.22 11.02
CA GLN A 76 -9.40 6.21 10.17
C GLN A 76 -10.57 5.56 10.93
N THR A 77 -11.78 5.62 10.38
CA THR A 77 -12.99 5.02 10.99
C THR A 77 -13.29 3.62 10.47
N GLN A 78 -12.69 3.24 9.35
CA GLN A 78 -12.86 1.94 8.71
C GLN A 78 -11.83 0.93 9.25
N THR A 79 -12.26 -0.31 9.44
CA THR A 79 -11.35 -1.41 9.76
C THR A 79 -10.36 -1.62 8.61
N VAL A 80 -9.06 -1.59 8.93
CA VAL A 80 -7.99 -1.91 7.97
C VAL A 80 -7.77 -3.41 7.98
N THR A 81 -8.05 -4.07 6.85
CA THR A 81 -7.82 -5.51 6.66
C THR A 81 -6.48 -5.71 5.97
N VAL A 82 -5.63 -6.56 6.52
CA VAL A 82 -4.33 -6.92 5.91
C VAL A 82 -4.40 -8.36 5.43
N ILE A 83 -4.16 -8.58 4.14
CA ILE A 83 -4.12 -9.90 3.52
C ILE A 83 -2.68 -10.15 3.07
N ARG A 84 -2.04 -11.16 3.67
CA ARG A 84 -0.73 -11.65 3.22
C ARG A 84 -0.92 -12.88 2.37
N TYR A 85 -0.24 -12.92 1.23
CA TYR A 85 -0.16 -14.10 0.40
C TYR A 85 1.12 -14.86 0.75
N ILE A 86 0.98 -16.13 1.14
CA ILE A 86 2.09 -17.00 1.53
C ILE A 86 1.95 -18.27 0.70
N THR A 87 3.01 -18.63 -0.01
CA THR A 87 3.05 -19.86 -0.81
C THR A 87 3.60 -21.00 0.04
N GLU A 88 2.84 -22.10 0.13
CA GLU A 88 3.24 -23.29 0.89
C GLU A 88 4.53 -23.92 0.36
N ASN A 89 5.35 -24.45 1.26
CA ASN A 89 6.65 -25.08 0.97
C ASN A 89 7.65 -24.15 0.26
N THR A 90 7.60 -22.85 0.52
CA THR A 90 8.54 -21.86 -0.03
C THR A 90 9.24 -21.07 1.07
N VAL A 91 10.19 -20.23 0.67
CA VAL A 91 10.90 -19.29 1.56
C VAL A 91 10.00 -18.27 2.26
N GLU A 92 8.70 -18.23 1.93
CA GLU A 92 7.71 -17.30 2.49
C GLU A 92 7.09 -17.79 3.81
N GLU A 93 7.29 -19.05 4.22
CA GLU A 93 6.72 -19.64 5.46
C GLU A 93 7.45 -19.26 6.76
N ILE A 94 8.42 -18.33 6.72
CA ILE A 94 9.34 -18.03 7.83
C ILE A 94 8.69 -17.17 8.94
#